data_AF-A0A397C5C6-F1
#
_entry.id   AF-A0A397C5C6-F1
#
_cell.length_a   1.000
_cell.length_b   1.000
_cell.length_c   1.000
_cell.angle_alpha   90.00
_cell.angle_beta   90.00
_cell.angle_gamma   90.00
#
_symmetry.space_group_name_H-M   'P 1'
#
loop_
_entity.id
_entity.type
_entity.pdbx_description
1 polymer ?
#
loop_
_entity_poly.entity_id
_entity_poly.type
_entity_poly.pdbx_seq_one_letter_code
_entity_poly.pdbx_strand_id
1 'polypeptide(L)'
;MADNTTNLSTTAHYTLAIEDVETSSKPVVDAVGIPRQKTTSSSRVVCLDVFRGITIFAMIFVNLGGGGLEAFTHVAWNGLEVADVIFPFFAWIMGVTMNIGMASHVRKGTPPWRILLDSFVRSVKLFLLGLVVNNVRNLNTGRITGVLQSFGFGYLLVTTCIIFGGIVKSDVRKWQQRAVEASSMLAFVLANVLITFYLPVHGCPTGYIENDIEGCVGGAHLHIDLLLFGEEHMYIPGFNDPEGFLNWFMVAFMAYIGYVVGGSFLQARESRHKLMVLIGAGICLVFVGLALTGFSVVDGPIPINKQMWSLSFVLTVAGLASLSLALLYAAVDKFAIWSGMPFMQNGMNAIALYAASEVVVTCATHSCNTSGINISFPYTYKFCRLTSSHTAITSHKHFIRTLPLEPPTRPWPQLQALPRDARDADVRVVLIRAVKRRMTGQPKTGYLLWGAAVILARWIHLHRELFDGKSVLEVGSGLGLSGIVAGAYSRRTILTDYQQDTLKALAYNVMLNQTMGTTVEHLDWDHLDKVPCYVELWKSVAYLVNATGHSRFGVGRLRELLLAPPFDTTIVPVETLPDGRRLLDTVWDAEELRYEHYTIRLK
;
A
#
# COMPACT_ATOMS: atom_id res chain seq x y z
N MET A 1 39.66 -42.77 -81.59
CA MET A 1 39.88 -41.41 -81.06
C MET A 1 40.14 -41.62 -79.57
N ALA A 2 41.40 -41.90 -79.20
CA ALA A 2 42.41 -40.89 -78.82
C ALA A 2 41.94 -40.16 -77.54
N ASP A 3 42.66 -40.11 -76.44
CA ASP A 3 44.03 -40.54 -76.10
C ASP A 3 44.10 -40.36 -74.56
N ASN A 4 44.63 -41.32 -73.82
CA ASN A 4 45.94 -41.25 -73.17
C ASN A 4 45.96 -40.76 -71.70
N THR A 5 46.52 -41.65 -70.86
CA THR A 5 47.56 -41.39 -69.82
C THR A 5 47.18 -40.53 -68.60
N THR A 6 47.59 -40.80 -67.35
CA THR A 6 48.72 -41.53 -66.72
C THR A 6 48.43 -41.45 -65.21
N ASN A 7 48.41 -42.55 -64.44
CA ASN A 7 49.53 -43.24 -63.78
C ASN A 7 50.24 -42.48 -62.63
N LEU A 8 50.55 -43.29 -61.60
CA LEU A 8 51.56 -43.17 -60.52
C LEU A 8 51.09 -42.50 -59.21
N SER A 9 50.77 -43.30 -58.17
CA SER A 9 51.66 -43.96 -57.18
C SER A 9 52.03 -42.97 -56.05
N THR A 10 52.18 -43.31 -54.77
CA THR A 10 52.73 -44.52 -54.13
C THR A 10 52.47 -44.42 -52.61
N THR A 11 52.30 -45.57 -51.94
CA THR A 11 52.70 -45.93 -50.55
C THR A 11 52.72 -44.86 -49.44
N ALA A 12 51.85 -44.94 -48.43
CA ALA A 12 52.01 -45.78 -47.24
C ALA A 12 53.21 -45.40 -46.34
N HIS A 13 52.94 -44.77 -45.20
CA HIS A 13 53.71 -44.94 -43.96
C HIS A 13 52.79 -44.75 -42.73
N TYR A 14 52.98 -45.67 -41.78
CA TYR A 14 52.20 -45.92 -40.57
C TYR A 14 52.64 -45.07 -39.36
N THR A 15 51.69 -44.91 -38.42
CA THR A 15 51.82 -44.74 -36.93
C THR A 15 52.53 -43.47 -36.40
N LEU A 16 52.12 -42.78 -35.34
CA LEU A 16 51.16 -42.94 -34.22
C LEU A 16 51.04 -41.55 -33.53
N ALA A 17 49.85 -41.17 -33.03
CA ALA A 17 49.62 -40.51 -31.72
C ALA A 17 48.25 -39.78 -31.68
N ILE A 18 47.29 -40.45 -31.03
CA ILE A 18 46.31 -39.96 -30.04
C ILE A 18 45.99 -38.44 -30.05
N GLU A 19 44.75 -38.07 -30.38
CA GLU A 19 43.82 -37.35 -29.48
C GLU A 19 42.40 -37.21 -30.09
N ASP A 20 41.43 -37.70 -29.31
CA ASP A 20 40.01 -37.35 -29.16
C ASP A 20 39.04 -37.25 -30.35
N VAL A 21 38.08 -38.18 -30.32
CA VAL A 21 36.96 -38.37 -31.25
C VAL A 21 35.87 -37.32 -30.99
N GLU A 22 35.67 -36.46 -32.00
CA GLU A 22 34.40 -35.83 -32.33
C GLU A 22 33.36 -36.89 -32.74
N THR A 23 32.19 -36.92 -32.10
CA THR A 23 30.99 -37.47 -32.74
C THR A 23 30.17 -36.34 -33.36
N SER A 24 30.45 -36.13 -34.64
CA SER A 24 29.67 -35.37 -35.62
C SER A 24 28.27 -35.96 -35.79
N SER A 25 27.22 -35.19 -35.49
CA SER A 25 25.86 -35.45 -35.96
C SER A 25 25.60 -34.63 -37.23
N LYS A 26 25.49 -35.33 -38.37
CA LYS A 26 25.21 -34.77 -39.71
C LYS A 26 23.94 -33.89 -39.74
N PRO A 27 23.89 -32.85 -40.59
CA PRO A 27 22.68 -32.04 -40.75
C PRO A 27 21.61 -32.80 -41.54
N VAL A 28 20.37 -32.75 -41.05
CA VAL A 28 19.18 -33.24 -41.77
C VAL A 28 18.79 -32.18 -42.81
N VAL A 29 18.68 -32.61 -44.07
CA VAL A 29 18.33 -31.79 -45.24
C VAL A 29 16.91 -32.19 -45.70
N ASP A 30 16.00 -31.23 -45.83
CA ASP A 30 14.68 -31.46 -46.46
C ASP A 30 14.80 -31.50 -48.00
N ALA A 31 13.83 -32.12 -48.67
CA ALA A 31 13.84 -32.50 -50.10
C ALA A 31 13.98 -31.37 -51.16
N VAL A 32 14.22 -30.14 -50.73
CA VAL A 32 14.56 -29.01 -51.59
C VAL A 32 15.74 -28.33 -50.90
N GLY A 33 16.95 -28.47 -51.44
CA GLY A 33 18.24 -28.11 -50.81
C GLY A 33 18.46 -26.64 -50.48
N ILE A 34 17.53 -26.02 -49.76
CA ILE A 34 17.65 -24.68 -49.19
C ILE A 34 18.17 -24.86 -47.77
N PRO A 35 19.37 -24.33 -47.43
CA PRO A 35 19.84 -24.36 -46.06
C PRO A 35 18.86 -23.59 -45.18
N ARG A 36 18.22 -24.28 -44.24
CA ARG A 36 17.37 -23.67 -43.22
C ARG A 36 18.26 -22.72 -42.42
N GLN A 37 18.12 -21.41 -42.62
CA GLN A 37 18.76 -20.42 -41.76
C GLN A 37 18.39 -20.77 -40.32
N LYS A 38 19.40 -21.10 -39.51
CA LYS A 38 19.26 -21.28 -38.07
C LYS A 38 18.78 -19.93 -37.53
N THR A 39 17.48 -19.77 -37.31
CA THR A 39 16.95 -18.59 -36.63
C THR A 39 17.64 -18.54 -35.28
N THR A 40 18.55 -17.58 -35.08
CA THR A 40 19.12 -17.32 -33.77
C THR A 40 17.94 -16.93 -32.88
N SER A 41 17.47 -17.86 -32.04
CA SER A 41 16.44 -17.55 -31.05
C SER A 41 16.99 -16.38 -30.23
N SER A 42 16.34 -15.22 -30.27
CA SER A 42 16.78 -14.09 -29.45
C SER A 42 16.78 -14.55 -28.01
N SER A 43 17.96 -14.63 -27.39
CA SER A 43 18.12 -14.99 -25.98
C SER A 43 17.20 -14.11 -25.16
N ARG A 44 16.15 -14.69 -24.59
CA ARG A 44 15.21 -13.98 -23.72
C ARG A 44 15.97 -13.55 -22.46
N VAL A 45 15.83 -12.29 -22.06
CA VAL A 45 16.49 -11.76 -20.86
C VAL A 45 15.60 -12.09 -19.66
N VAL A 46 15.96 -13.12 -18.90
CA VAL A 46 15.09 -13.72 -17.87
C VAL A 46 14.93 -12.77 -16.69
N CYS A 47 15.97 -12.01 -16.34
CA CYS A 47 15.91 -11.09 -15.20
C CYS A 47 14.80 -10.02 -15.31
N LEU A 48 14.39 -9.65 -16.53
CA LEU A 48 13.30 -8.68 -16.75
C LEU A 48 11.94 -9.25 -16.32
N ASP A 49 11.67 -10.51 -16.66
CA ASP A 49 10.45 -11.19 -16.26
C ASP A 49 10.47 -11.47 -14.75
N VAL A 50 11.62 -11.83 -14.18
CA VAL A 50 11.78 -11.99 -12.72
C VAL A 50 11.52 -10.69 -11.97
N PHE A 51 12.09 -9.55 -12.41
CA PHE A 51 11.87 -8.25 -11.78
C PHE A 51 10.39 -7.87 -11.81
N ARG A 52 9.73 -8.03 -12.96
CA ARG A 52 8.26 -7.81 -13.10
C ARG A 52 7.46 -8.73 -12.19
N GLY A 53 7.90 -9.97 -12.05
CA GLY A 53 7.27 -10.98 -11.20
C GLY A 53 7.37 -10.70 -9.71
N ILE A 54 8.55 -10.28 -9.23
CA ILE A 54 8.76 -9.89 -7.83
C ILE A 54 7.93 -8.65 -7.51
N THR A 55 7.96 -7.64 -8.38
CA THR A 55 7.23 -6.39 -8.17
C THR A 55 5.72 -6.59 -8.16
N ILE A 56 5.17 -7.37 -9.09
CA ILE A 56 3.72 -7.64 -9.09
C ILE A 56 3.29 -8.47 -7.88
N PHE A 57 4.09 -9.46 -7.48
CA PHE A 57 3.80 -10.25 -6.30
C PHE A 57 3.85 -9.39 -5.03
N ALA A 58 4.86 -8.54 -4.90
CA ALA A 58 4.98 -7.61 -3.78
C ALA A 58 3.82 -6.60 -3.75
N MET A 59 3.37 -6.12 -4.91
CA MET A 59 2.22 -5.20 -5.02
C MET A 59 0.95 -5.86 -4.47
N ILE A 60 0.67 -7.09 -4.89
CA ILE A 60 -0.49 -7.85 -4.39
C ILE A 60 -0.36 -8.10 -2.89
N PHE A 61 0.84 -8.49 -2.42
CA PHE A 61 1.08 -8.74 -1.00
C PHE A 61 0.84 -7.51 -0.13
N VAL A 62 1.30 -6.33 -0.57
CA VAL A 62 1.09 -5.06 0.15
C VAL A 62 -0.37 -4.60 0.06
N ASN A 63 -1.03 -4.74 -1.10
CA ASN A 63 -2.45 -4.44 -1.25
C ASN A 63 -3.33 -5.31 -0.33
N LEU A 64 -2.91 -6.55 -0.05
CA LEU A 64 -3.55 -7.45 0.91
C LEU A 64 -3.16 -7.16 2.39
N GLY A 65 -2.48 -6.05 2.66
CA GLY A 65 -2.14 -5.61 4.01
C GLY A 65 -0.74 -6.03 4.51
N GLY A 66 0.13 -6.53 3.62
CA GLY A 66 1.55 -6.76 3.93
C GLY A 66 1.83 -7.76 5.05
N GLY A 67 0.86 -8.62 5.36
CA GLY A 67 0.94 -9.56 6.48
C GLY A 67 1.00 -8.90 7.87
N GLY A 68 0.66 -7.62 7.99
CA GLY A 68 0.73 -6.86 9.25
C GLY A 68 2.15 -6.50 9.70
N LEU A 69 3.16 -6.69 8.85
CA LEU A 69 4.55 -6.35 9.14
C LEU A 69 4.80 -4.85 8.94
N GLU A 70 5.41 -4.19 9.92
CA GLU A 70 5.69 -2.75 9.88
C GLU A 70 6.51 -2.33 8.65
N ALA A 71 7.47 -3.15 8.21
CA ALA A 71 8.30 -2.89 7.03
C ALA A 71 7.50 -2.84 5.70
N PHE A 72 6.30 -3.42 5.65
CA PHE A 72 5.42 -3.40 4.48
C PHE A 72 4.26 -2.41 4.65
N THR A 73 4.38 -1.47 5.60
CA THR A 73 3.47 -0.34 5.75
C THR A 73 3.97 0.86 4.94
N HIS A 74 3.04 1.71 4.52
CA HIS A 74 3.35 2.93 3.77
C HIS A 74 3.71 4.07 4.71
N VAL A 75 4.65 4.91 4.30
CA VAL A 75 4.87 6.18 4.99
C VAL A 75 3.65 7.08 4.80
N ALA A 76 3.28 7.81 5.85
CA ALA A 76 2.11 8.68 5.82
C ALA A 76 2.24 9.85 4.83
N TRP A 77 3.45 10.44 4.69
CA TRP A 77 3.67 11.60 3.82
C TRP A 77 5.09 11.67 3.25
N ASN A 78 6.05 12.20 4.02
CA ASN A 78 7.46 12.30 3.65
C ASN A 78 8.24 11.11 4.22
N GLY A 79 9.02 10.45 3.38
CA GLY A 79 9.81 9.27 3.72
C GLY A 79 9.76 8.21 2.62
N LEU A 80 10.44 7.09 2.88
CA LEU A 80 10.51 5.97 1.95
C LEU A 80 10.53 4.65 2.70
N GLU A 81 9.50 3.83 2.52
CA GLU A 81 9.45 2.45 3.01
C GLU A 81 9.45 1.44 1.86
N VAL A 82 9.62 0.15 2.18
CA VAL A 82 9.67 -0.93 1.17
C VAL A 82 8.36 -1.00 0.37
N ALA A 83 7.24 -0.74 1.01
CA ALA A 83 5.94 -0.72 0.34
C ALA A 83 5.82 0.40 -0.71
N ASP A 84 6.57 1.48 -0.55
CA ASP A 84 6.47 2.69 -1.39
C ASP A 84 7.23 2.59 -2.71
N VAL A 85 8.22 1.70 -2.81
CA VAL A 85 9.02 1.51 -4.03
C VAL A 85 8.35 0.60 -5.07
N ILE A 86 7.35 -0.19 -4.67
CA ILE A 86 6.82 -1.29 -5.50
C ILE A 86 6.12 -0.78 -6.76
N PHE A 87 5.18 0.15 -6.62
CA PHE A 87 4.45 0.74 -7.76
C PHE A 87 5.41 1.47 -8.73
N PRO A 88 6.33 2.33 -8.27
CA PRO A 88 7.36 2.91 -9.13
C PRO A 88 8.27 1.88 -9.81
N PHE A 89 8.69 0.82 -9.12
CA PHE A 89 9.52 -0.23 -9.72
C PHE A 89 8.81 -0.86 -10.92
N PHE A 90 7.49 -1.07 -10.83
CA PHE A 90 6.69 -1.58 -11.94
C PHE A 90 6.62 -0.58 -13.11
N ALA A 91 6.43 0.72 -12.84
CA ALA A 91 6.47 1.78 -13.87
C ALA A 91 7.82 1.81 -14.60
N TRP A 92 8.92 1.68 -13.85
CA TRP A 92 10.28 1.71 -14.38
C TRP A 92 10.59 0.49 -15.27
N ILE A 93 10.25 -0.72 -14.80
CA ILE A 93 10.49 -1.94 -15.60
C ILE A 93 9.57 -1.98 -16.83
N MET A 94 8.36 -1.42 -16.76
CA MET A 94 7.53 -1.19 -17.93
C MET A 94 8.31 -0.39 -18.97
N GLY A 95 8.92 0.73 -18.57
CA GLY A 95 9.82 1.54 -19.40
C GLY A 95 10.95 0.74 -20.06
N VAL A 96 11.65 -0.11 -19.30
CA VAL A 96 12.70 -1.00 -19.84
C VAL A 96 12.12 -1.88 -20.95
N THR A 97 10.97 -2.52 -20.72
CA THR A 97 10.33 -3.41 -21.72
C THR A 97 9.80 -2.69 -22.95
N MET A 98 9.55 -1.37 -22.89
CA MET A 98 9.18 -0.58 -24.08
C MET A 98 10.24 -0.65 -25.18
N ASN A 99 11.52 -0.81 -24.84
CA ASN A 99 12.59 -1.00 -25.83
C ASN A 99 12.39 -2.26 -26.68
N ILE A 100 11.90 -3.35 -26.09
CA ILE A 100 11.63 -4.60 -26.79
C ILE A 100 10.43 -4.44 -27.74
N GLY A 101 9.37 -3.76 -27.27
CA GLY A 101 8.21 -3.41 -28.07
C GLY A 101 8.57 -2.52 -29.27
N MET A 102 9.33 -1.45 -29.01
CA MET A 102 9.79 -0.52 -30.03
C MET A 102 10.69 -1.22 -31.06
N ALA A 103 11.64 -2.05 -30.61
CA ALA A 103 12.48 -2.85 -31.51
C ALA A 103 11.64 -3.77 -32.41
N SER A 104 10.54 -4.33 -31.90
CA SER A 104 9.62 -5.12 -32.72
C SER A 104 8.91 -4.28 -33.79
N HIS A 105 8.50 -3.05 -33.47
CA HIS A 105 7.88 -2.14 -34.44
C HIS A 105 8.86 -1.72 -35.53
N VAL A 106 10.10 -1.40 -35.16
CA VAL A 106 11.18 -1.07 -36.09
C VAL A 106 11.48 -2.24 -37.03
N ARG A 107 11.59 -3.48 -36.51
CA ARG A 107 11.81 -4.68 -37.36
C ARG A 107 10.68 -4.91 -38.37
N LYS A 108 9.44 -4.57 -38.00
CA LYS A 108 8.26 -4.69 -38.87
C LYS A 108 8.08 -3.51 -39.82
N GLY A 109 8.91 -2.46 -39.71
CA GLY A 109 8.77 -1.24 -40.50
C GLY A 109 7.46 -0.49 -40.26
N THR A 110 6.87 -0.59 -39.07
CA THR A 110 5.58 0.06 -38.79
C THR A 110 5.71 1.58 -38.78
N PRO A 111 4.82 2.33 -39.46
CA PRO A 111 4.89 3.79 -39.49
C PRO A 111 4.56 4.41 -38.11
N PRO A 112 5.08 5.61 -37.78
CA PRO A 112 4.94 6.21 -36.46
C PRO A 112 3.49 6.40 -35.99
N TRP A 113 2.59 6.83 -36.88
CA TRP A 113 1.17 7.02 -36.55
C TRP A 113 0.51 5.71 -36.06
N ARG A 114 0.94 4.56 -36.60
CA ARG A 114 0.40 3.26 -36.23
C ARG A 114 0.95 2.80 -34.89
N ILE A 115 2.21 3.11 -34.59
CA ILE A 115 2.79 2.90 -33.24
C ILE A 115 2.03 3.74 -32.20
N LEU A 116 1.73 5.00 -32.53
CA LEU A 116 0.94 5.87 -31.66
C LEU A 116 -0.48 5.33 -31.46
N LEU A 117 -1.13 4.85 -32.52
CA LEU A 117 -2.46 4.23 -32.43
C LEU A 117 -2.43 2.96 -31.57
N ASP A 118 -1.46 2.07 -31.77
CA ASP A 118 -1.32 0.84 -30.96
C ASP A 118 -1.08 1.18 -29.48
N SER A 119 -0.30 2.23 -29.21
CA SER A 119 -0.05 2.78 -27.87
C SER A 119 -1.32 3.38 -27.25
N PHE A 120 -2.09 4.15 -28.04
CA PHE A 120 -3.37 4.71 -27.61
C PHE A 120 -4.39 3.62 -27.29
N VAL A 121 -4.55 2.61 -28.16
CA VAL A 121 -5.44 1.47 -27.91
C VAL A 121 -5.03 0.70 -26.66
N ARG A 122 -3.72 0.51 -26.43
CA ARG A 122 -3.20 -0.10 -25.20
C ARG A 122 -3.54 0.75 -23.97
N SER A 123 -3.38 2.07 -24.05
CA SER A 123 -3.73 3.00 -22.98
C SER A 123 -5.22 2.93 -22.65
N VAL A 124 -6.11 2.97 -23.65
CA VAL A 124 -7.56 2.84 -23.44
C VAL A 124 -7.91 1.49 -22.81
N LYS A 125 -7.31 0.38 -23.26
CA LYS A 125 -7.53 -0.95 -22.66
C LYS A 125 -7.14 -0.99 -21.18
N LEU A 126 -5.98 -0.41 -20.82
CA LEU A 126 -5.54 -0.32 -19.44
C LEU A 126 -6.45 0.58 -18.62
N PHE A 127 -6.90 1.71 -19.18
CA PHE A 127 -7.82 2.61 -18.52
C PHE A 127 -9.15 1.93 -18.20
N LEU A 128 -9.76 1.27 -19.20
CA LEU A 128 -11.01 0.52 -19.01
C LEU A 128 -10.85 -0.63 -18.01
N LEU A 129 -9.74 -1.38 -18.09
CA LEU A 129 -9.44 -2.41 -17.11
C LEU A 129 -9.28 -1.83 -15.70
N GLY A 130 -8.67 -0.65 -15.57
CA GLY A 130 -8.54 0.10 -14.32
C GLY A 130 -9.89 0.47 -13.72
N LEU A 131 -10.85 0.94 -14.52
CA LEU A 131 -12.21 1.24 -14.05
C LEU A 131 -12.92 -0.01 -13.51
N VAL A 132 -12.73 -1.17 -14.17
CA VAL A 132 -13.28 -2.45 -13.70
C VAL A 132 -12.64 -2.87 -12.38
N VAL A 133 -11.32 -2.77 -12.28
CA VAL A 133 -10.55 -3.09 -11.05
C VAL A 133 -10.94 -2.17 -9.89
N ASN A 134 -11.16 -0.88 -10.16
CA ASN A 134 -11.63 0.10 -9.18
C ASN A 134 -13.13 -0.07 -8.81
N ASN A 135 -13.81 -1.12 -9.31
CA ASN A 135 -15.23 -1.41 -9.08
C ASN A 135 -16.14 -0.21 -9.40
N VAL A 136 -15.83 0.53 -10.47
CA VAL A 136 -16.64 1.67 -10.93
C VAL A 136 -17.95 1.15 -11.53
N ARG A 137 -18.98 1.01 -10.69
CA ARG A 137 -20.35 0.64 -11.11
C ARG A 137 -21.12 1.83 -11.65
N ASN A 138 -20.81 3.02 -11.15
CA ASN A 138 -21.38 4.28 -11.59
C ASN A 138 -20.25 5.25 -11.89
N LEU A 139 -20.21 5.79 -13.11
CA LEU A 139 -19.21 6.76 -13.54
C LEU A 139 -19.31 8.09 -12.79
N ASN A 140 -20.38 8.34 -12.03
CA ASN A 140 -20.59 9.55 -11.23
C ASN A 140 -20.14 9.43 -9.77
N THR A 141 -19.84 8.22 -9.28
CA THR A 141 -19.48 8.00 -7.87
C THR A 141 -18.33 6.99 -7.67
N GLY A 142 -17.76 6.46 -8.75
CA GLY A 142 -16.68 5.47 -8.69
C GLY A 142 -15.33 6.10 -8.95
N ARG A 143 -14.28 5.60 -8.27
CA ARG A 143 -12.91 6.13 -8.40
C ARG A 143 -12.37 6.02 -9.84
N ILE A 144 -12.10 7.17 -10.46
CA ILE A 144 -11.59 7.24 -11.85
C ILE A 144 -10.07 7.10 -11.88
N THR A 145 -9.37 7.70 -10.92
CA THR A 145 -7.91 7.65 -10.77
C THR A 145 -7.46 6.24 -10.36
N GLY A 146 -6.28 5.84 -10.83
CA GLY A 146 -5.81 4.48 -10.60
C GLY A 146 -4.39 4.19 -11.11
N VAL A 147 -3.78 3.15 -10.55
CA VAL A 147 -2.50 2.56 -10.99
C VAL A 147 -2.50 2.25 -12.49
N LEU A 148 -3.56 1.61 -13.01
CA LEU A 148 -3.64 1.19 -14.42
C LEU A 148 -3.80 2.37 -15.38
N GLN A 149 -4.57 3.37 -14.97
CA GLN A 149 -4.79 4.62 -15.68
C GLN A 149 -3.46 5.36 -15.81
N SER A 150 -2.71 5.45 -14.71
CA SER A 150 -1.36 6.02 -14.66
C SER A 150 -0.39 5.31 -15.62
N PHE A 151 -0.41 3.97 -15.68
CA PHE A 151 0.42 3.21 -16.62
C PHE A 151 0.01 3.40 -18.08
N GLY A 152 -1.30 3.45 -18.36
CA GLY A 152 -1.81 3.73 -19.70
C GLY A 152 -1.36 5.09 -20.21
N PHE A 153 -1.55 6.13 -19.40
CA PHE A 153 -1.10 7.48 -19.70
C PHE A 153 0.41 7.56 -19.88
N GLY A 154 1.18 7.02 -18.93
CA GLY A 154 2.64 7.04 -18.97
C GLY A 154 3.21 6.34 -20.20
N TYR A 155 2.67 5.19 -20.57
CA TYR A 155 3.09 4.47 -21.78
C TYR A 155 2.84 5.31 -23.06
N LEU A 156 1.66 5.95 -23.15
CA LEU A 156 1.30 6.80 -24.28
C LEU A 156 2.19 8.05 -24.38
N LEU A 157 2.42 8.72 -23.26
CA LEU A 157 3.25 9.93 -23.21
C LEU A 157 4.71 9.62 -23.59
N VAL A 158 5.29 8.57 -23.01
CA VAL A 158 6.66 8.14 -23.34
C VAL A 158 6.77 7.74 -24.81
N THR A 159 5.80 6.99 -25.34
CA THR A 159 5.77 6.62 -26.77
C THR A 159 5.75 7.87 -27.66
N THR A 160 4.95 8.87 -27.29
CA THR A 160 4.84 10.13 -28.01
C THR A 160 6.18 10.87 -28.02
N CYS A 161 6.87 10.99 -26.88
CA CYS A 161 8.20 11.58 -26.81
C CYS A 161 9.23 10.83 -27.67
N ILE A 162 9.18 9.49 -27.69
CA ILE A 162 10.05 8.66 -28.55
C ILE A 162 9.80 8.94 -30.03
N ILE A 163 8.53 9.03 -30.44
CA ILE A 163 8.17 9.34 -31.83
C ILE A 163 8.67 10.73 -32.22
N PHE A 164 8.48 11.75 -31.37
CA PHE A 164 9.00 13.09 -31.60
C PHE A 164 10.53 13.11 -31.77
N GLY A 165 11.26 12.37 -30.92
CA GLY A 165 12.70 12.19 -31.11
C GLY A 165 13.07 11.52 -32.43
N GLY A 166 12.25 10.55 -32.86
CA GLY A 166 12.40 9.85 -34.13
C GLY A 166 12.24 10.75 -35.37
N ILE A 167 11.55 11.88 -35.26
CA ILE A 167 11.41 12.86 -36.37
C ILE A 167 12.75 13.51 -36.69
N VAL A 168 13.57 13.77 -35.68
CA VAL A 168 14.90 14.42 -35.81
C VAL A 168 16.01 13.36 -35.91
N LYS A 169 15.65 12.12 -36.26
CA LYS A 169 16.62 11.03 -36.35
C LYS A 169 17.63 11.30 -37.45
N SER A 170 18.89 11.42 -37.05
CA SER A 170 20.04 11.54 -37.93
C SER A 170 21.02 10.39 -37.68
N ASP A 171 21.47 9.73 -38.75
CA ASP A 171 22.45 8.64 -38.64
C ASP A 171 23.84 9.14 -38.18
N VAL A 172 24.14 10.42 -38.44
CA VAL A 172 25.40 11.07 -38.03
C VAL A 172 25.31 11.57 -36.60
N ARG A 173 24.16 12.11 -36.18
CA ARG A 173 23.97 12.73 -34.86
C ARG A 173 22.91 11.99 -34.04
N LYS A 174 23.24 10.77 -33.62
CA LYS A 174 22.38 9.93 -32.77
C LYS A 174 21.97 10.59 -31.45
N TRP A 175 22.77 11.55 -30.97
CA TRP A 175 22.46 12.31 -29.75
C TRP A 175 21.28 13.28 -29.93
N GLN A 176 20.98 13.75 -31.16
CA GLN A 176 19.87 14.67 -31.41
C GLN A 176 18.52 14.01 -31.09
N GLN A 177 18.33 12.75 -31.50
CA GLN A 177 17.14 11.99 -31.15
C GLN A 177 16.95 11.95 -29.63
N ARG A 178 17.99 11.53 -28.89
CA ARG A 178 17.92 11.43 -27.41
C ARG A 178 17.74 12.79 -26.73
N ALA A 179 18.33 13.84 -27.28
CA ALA A 179 18.14 15.19 -26.77
C ALA A 179 16.69 15.66 -26.93
N VAL A 180 16.06 15.43 -28.08
CA VAL A 180 14.65 15.81 -28.30
C VAL A 180 13.70 14.98 -27.42
N GLU A 181 13.93 13.67 -27.27
CA GLU A 181 13.18 12.81 -26.35
C GLU A 181 13.27 13.35 -24.91
N ALA A 182 14.49 13.64 -24.45
CA ALA A 182 14.77 14.12 -23.10
C ALA A 182 14.19 15.52 -22.85
N SER A 183 14.36 16.46 -23.79
CA SER A 183 13.80 17.80 -23.68
C SER A 183 12.28 17.79 -23.66
N SER A 184 11.64 16.91 -24.45
CA SER A 184 10.18 16.76 -24.46
C SER A 184 9.68 16.27 -23.10
N MET A 185 10.33 15.25 -22.53
CA MET A 185 9.96 14.73 -21.20
C MET A 185 10.26 15.75 -20.09
N LEU A 186 11.40 16.44 -20.18
CA LEU A 186 11.79 17.47 -19.22
C LEU A 186 10.80 18.65 -19.21
N ALA A 187 10.21 19.00 -20.36
CA ALA A 187 9.17 20.01 -20.41
C ALA A 187 7.93 19.63 -19.59
N PHE A 188 7.51 18.35 -19.64
CA PHE A 188 6.39 17.86 -18.81
C PHE A 188 6.74 17.80 -17.32
N VAL A 189 7.96 17.37 -16.98
CA VAL A 189 8.44 17.36 -15.58
C VAL A 189 8.55 18.78 -15.04
N LEU A 190 9.10 19.71 -15.83
CA LEU A 190 9.20 21.12 -15.45
C LEU A 190 7.82 21.73 -15.28
N ALA A 191 6.88 21.47 -16.19
CA ALA A 191 5.50 21.94 -16.06
C ALA A 191 4.86 21.39 -14.77
N ASN A 192 5.03 20.10 -14.47
CA ASN A 192 4.54 19.49 -13.22
C ASN A 192 5.13 20.20 -12.00
N VAL A 193 6.45 20.32 -11.90
CA VAL A 193 7.13 20.98 -10.77
C VAL A 193 6.70 22.45 -10.66
N LEU A 194 6.63 23.18 -11.76
CA LEU A 194 6.18 24.58 -11.74
C LEU A 194 4.73 24.71 -11.25
N ILE A 195 3.84 23.82 -11.68
CA ILE A 195 2.46 23.81 -11.20
C ILE A 195 2.41 23.47 -9.71
N THR A 196 3.16 22.46 -9.25
CA THR A 196 3.20 22.05 -7.84
C THR A 196 3.63 23.19 -6.92
N PHE A 197 4.64 23.99 -7.32
CA PHE A 197 5.17 25.06 -6.46
C PHE A 197 4.52 26.43 -6.69
N TYR A 198 4.08 26.78 -7.91
CA TYR A 198 3.68 28.15 -8.24
C TYR A 198 2.18 28.34 -8.53
N LEU A 199 1.36 27.28 -8.59
CA LEU A 199 -0.08 27.45 -8.77
C LEU A 199 -0.70 28.08 -7.51
N PRO A 200 -1.33 29.27 -7.60
CA PRO A 200 -1.99 29.89 -6.46
C PRO A 200 -3.29 29.14 -6.14
N VAL A 201 -3.36 28.55 -4.95
CA VAL A 201 -4.57 27.90 -4.43
C VAL A 201 -5.23 28.83 -3.41
N HIS A 202 -6.54 29.05 -3.53
CA HIS A 202 -7.28 29.95 -2.64
C HIS A 202 -7.13 29.52 -1.17
N GLY A 203 -6.64 30.43 -0.32
CA GLY A 203 -6.48 30.18 1.12
C GLY A 203 -5.20 29.45 1.52
N CYS A 204 -4.31 29.11 0.57
CA CYS A 204 -3.06 28.39 0.83
C CYS A 204 -1.83 29.18 0.36
N PRO A 205 -0.67 29.07 1.04
CA PRO A 205 0.57 29.66 0.57
C PRO A 205 1.02 29.00 -0.74
N THR A 206 1.88 29.64 -1.53
CA THR A 206 2.54 28.98 -2.67
C THR A 206 3.83 28.30 -2.22
N GLY A 207 4.24 27.25 -2.93
CA GLY A 207 5.55 26.63 -2.76
C GLY A 207 5.67 25.55 -1.67
N TYR A 208 4.57 24.95 -1.22
CA TYR A 208 4.57 23.94 -0.16
C TYR A 208 4.29 22.53 -0.71
N ILE A 209 4.94 21.53 -0.11
CA ILE A 209 4.71 20.09 -0.35
C ILE A 209 4.28 19.37 0.95
N GLU A 210 4.19 20.11 2.06
CA GLU A 210 3.84 19.57 3.37
C GLU A 210 2.32 19.43 3.58
N ASN A 211 1.93 18.62 4.56
CA ASN A 211 0.53 18.36 4.94
C ASN A 211 0.17 18.93 6.32
N ASP A 212 1.00 19.81 6.85
CA ASP A 212 0.86 20.43 8.16
C ASP A 212 -0.08 21.65 8.15
N ILE A 213 -0.31 22.24 6.97
CA ILE A 213 -1.22 23.36 6.77
C ILE A 213 -2.67 22.86 6.71
N GLU A 214 -3.45 23.23 7.73
CA GLU A 214 -4.87 22.88 7.85
C GLU A 214 -5.68 23.42 6.66
N GLY A 215 -6.48 22.55 6.02
CA GLY A 215 -7.29 22.90 4.84
C GLY A 215 -6.52 22.97 3.51
N CYS A 216 -5.20 22.76 3.52
CA CYS A 216 -4.34 22.90 2.34
C CYS A 216 -3.67 21.58 1.92
N VAL A 217 -4.09 20.44 2.46
CA VAL A 217 -3.44 19.15 2.20
C VAL A 217 -3.45 18.80 0.71
N GLY A 218 -2.28 18.50 0.14
CA GLY A 218 -2.14 18.15 -1.28
C GLY A 218 -2.08 19.33 -2.26
N GLY A 219 -2.37 20.55 -1.81
CA GLY A 219 -2.22 21.80 -2.56
C GLY A 219 -2.66 21.74 -4.02
N ALA A 220 -1.72 22.06 -4.93
CA ALA A 220 -2.01 22.11 -6.37
C ALA A 220 -2.50 20.78 -6.94
N HIS A 221 -2.06 19.65 -6.39
CA HIS A 221 -2.48 18.31 -6.86
C HIS A 221 -3.94 18.06 -6.52
N LEU A 222 -4.32 18.24 -5.24
CA LEU A 222 -5.71 18.11 -4.83
C LEU A 222 -6.62 19.08 -5.60
N HIS A 223 -6.19 20.34 -5.78
CA HIS A 223 -6.98 21.33 -6.51
C HIS A 223 -7.26 20.92 -7.96
N ILE A 224 -6.25 20.41 -8.67
CA ILE A 224 -6.39 19.96 -10.06
C ILE A 224 -7.21 18.68 -10.15
N ASP A 225 -7.01 17.72 -9.24
CA ASP A 225 -7.77 16.48 -9.24
C ASP A 225 -9.26 16.71 -8.96
N LEU A 226 -9.59 17.62 -8.04
CA LEU A 226 -10.97 18.05 -7.80
C LEU A 226 -11.60 18.77 -9.00
N LEU A 227 -10.82 19.56 -9.75
CA LEU A 227 -11.30 20.25 -10.94
C LEU A 227 -11.54 19.29 -12.12
N LEU A 228 -10.71 18.25 -12.26
CA LEU A 228 -10.80 17.30 -13.37
C LEU A 228 -11.77 16.16 -13.12
N PHE A 229 -11.77 15.61 -11.91
CA PHE A 229 -12.54 14.42 -11.57
C PHE A 229 -13.69 14.72 -10.61
N GLY A 230 -13.52 15.66 -9.67
CA GLY A 230 -14.48 15.91 -8.60
C GLY A 230 -14.25 15.03 -7.37
N GLU A 231 -14.86 15.40 -6.24
CA GLU A 231 -14.57 14.81 -4.92
C GLU A 231 -14.99 13.33 -4.80
N GLU A 232 -16.11 12.96 -5.41
CA GLU A 232 -16.66 11.59 -5.43
C GLU A 232 -15.76 10.57 -6.14
N HIS A 233 -14.78 11.05 -6.90
CA HIS A 233 -13.89 10.24 -7.72
C HIS A 233 -12.50 10.04 -7.12
N MET A 234 -12.26 10.60 -5.93
CA MET A 234 -10.98 10.57 -5.23
C MET A 234 -10.80 9.30 -4.41
N TYR A 235 -9.55 8.94 -4.12
CA TYR A 235 -9.26 7.83 -3.22
C TYR A 235 -9.83 8.03 -1.81
N ILE A 236 -9.69 9.24 -1.27
CA ILE A 236 -10.23 9.67 0.02
C ILE A 236 -10.82 11.07 -0.21
N PRO A 237 -12.13 11.28 0.01
CA PRO A 237 -12.75 12.60 -0.10
C PRO A 237 -12.01 13.65 0.74
N GLY A 238 -11.74 14.82 0.18
CA GLY A 238 -11.02 15.91 0.84
C GLY A 238 -9.52 15.69 1.10
N PHE A 239 -8.91 14.62 0.57
CA PHE A 239 -7.47 14.33 0.73
C PHE A 239 -6.80 14.09 -0.64
N ASN A 240 -5.48 14.28 -0.69
CA ASN A 240 -4.68 14.09 -1.91
C ASN A 240 -4.79 12.65 -2.46
N ASP A 241 -4.90 12.51 -3.79
CA ASP A 241 -4.88 11.21 -4.45
C ASP A 241 -3.45 10.86 -4.92
N PRO A 242 -2.82 9.78 -4.39
CA PRO A 242 -1.49 9.35 -4.83
C PRO A 242 -1.43 8.95 -6.31
N GLU A 243 -2.57 8.68 -6.93
CA GLU A 243 -2.72 8.28 -8.34
C GLU A 243 -3.48 9.36 -9.14
N GLY A 244 -3.46 10.60 -8.65
CA GLY A 244 -4.01 11.78 -9.30
C GLY A 244 -3.36 12.16 -10.63
N PHE A 245 -3.99 13.06 -11.37
CA PHE A 245 -3.62 13.39 -12.75
C PHE A 245 -2.22 13.98 -12.87
N LEU A 246 -1.85 14.90 -11.97
CA LEU A 246 -0.50 15.46 -11.98
C LEU A 246 0.57 14.38 -11.74
N ASN A 247 0.28 13.39 -10.90
CA ASN A 247 1.21 12.30 -10.62
C ASN A 247 1.44 11.41 -11.86
N TRP A 248 0.51 11.35 -12.81
CA TRP A 248 0.67 10.56 -14.04
C TRP A 248 1.85 11.03 -14.89
N PHE A 249 2.18 12.33 -14.87
CA PHE A 249 3.37 12.86 -15.56
C PHE A 249 4.67 12.36 -14.91
N MET A 250 4.70 12.28 -13.59
CA MET A 250 5.86 11.75 -12.86
C MET A 250 5.99 10.23 -13.00
N VAL A 251 4.87 9.49 -13.09
CA VAL A 251 4.86 8.06 -13.47
C VAL A 251 5.41 7.87 -14.89
N ALA A 252 5.04 8.75 -15.83
CA ALA A 252 5.60 8.74 -17.18
C ALA A 252 7.11 9.02 -17.17
N PHE A 253 7.56 9.95 -16.34
CA PHE A 253 8.99 10.23 -16.17
C PHE A 253 9.75 9.02 -15.58
N MET A 254 9.18 8.33 -14.60
CA MET A 254 9.73 7.07 -14.06
C MET A 254 9.89 6.01 -15.15
N ALA A 255 8.86 5.84 -15.99
CA ALA A 255 8.92 4.93 -17.14
C ALA A 255 9.94 5.38 -18.20
N TYR A 256 10.08 6.69 -18.44
CA TYR A 256 11.08 7.25 -19.35
C TYR A 256 12.51 6.96 -18.88
N ILE A 257 12.81 7.13 -17.59
CA ILE A 257 14.11 6.76 -17.02
C ILE A 257 14.38 5.27 -17.26
N GLY A 258 13.40 4.42 -16.99
CA GLY A 258 13.48 2.98 -17.29
C GLY A 258 13.72 2.68 -18.77
N TYR A 259 13.08 3.41 -19.68
CA TYR A 259 13.31 3.29 -21.11
C TYR A 259 14.75 3.66 -21.51
N VAL A 260 15.31 4.74 -20.98
CA VAL A 260 16.67 5.19 -21.30
C VAL A 260 17.72 4.23 -20.71
N VAL A 261 17.62 3.88 -19.42
CA VAL A 261 18.55 2.97 -18.75
C VAL A 261 18.44 1.57 -19.33
N GLY A 262 17.21 1.08 -19.52
CA GLY A 262 16.92 -0.22 -20.11
C GLY A 262 17.39 -0.34 -21.56
N GLY A 263 17.29 0.74 -22.35
CA GLY A 263 17.78 0.77 -23.72
C GLY A 263 19.31 0.60 -23.78
N SER A 264 20.04 1.33 -22.93
CA SER A 264 21.49 1.19 -22.80
C SER A 264 21.90 -0.21 -22.31
N PHE A 265 21.16 -0.76 -21.35
CA PHE A 265 21.38 -2.12 -20.84
C PHE A 265 21.14 -3.20 -21.92
N LEU A 266 20.07 -3.09 -22.70
CA LEU A 266 19.74 -4.07 -23.74
C LEU A 266 20.66 -3.97 -24.97
N GLN A 267 21.23 -2.79 -25.25
CA GLN A 267 22.18 -2.60 -26.35
C GLN A 267 23.60 -3.08 -26.00
N ALA A 268 23.98 -3.06 -24.72
CA ALA A 268 25.27 -3.54 -24.28
C ALA A 268 25.42 -5.05 -24.55
N ARG A 269 26.48 -5.43 -25.28
CA ARG A 269 26.77 -6.85 -25.58
C ARG A 269 27.42 -7.58 -24.41
N GLU A 270 28.36 -6.92 -23.74
CA GLU A 270 29.13 -7.52 -22.66
C GLU A 270 28.41 -7.44 -21.31
N SER A 271 28.48 -8.52 -20.53
CA SER A 271 27.92 -8.58 -19.17
C SER A 271 28.51 -7.54 -18.22
N ARG A 272 29.79 -7.15 -18.40
CA ARG A 272 30.43 -6.10 -17.61
C ARG A 272 29.80 -4.74 -17.89
N HIS A 273 29.69 -4.38 -19.17
CA HIS A 273 29.05 -3.13 -19.61
C HIS A 273 27.58 -3.06 -19.16
N LYS A 274 26.82 -4.16 -19.26
CA LYS A 274 25.45 -4.24 -18.74
C LYS A 274 25.35 -3.88 -17.25
N LEU A 275 26.22 -4.45 -16.42
CA LEU A 275 26.28 -4.14 -15.00
C LEU A 275 26.73 -2.70 -14.73
N MET A 276 27.73 -2.20 -15.47
CA MET A 276 28.19 -0.82 -15.33
C MET A 276 27.09 0.20 -15.64
N VAL A 277 26.29 -0.04 -16.67
CA VAL A 277 25.14 0.82 -17.01
C VAL A 277 24.12 0.84 -15.88
N LEU A 278 23.71 -0.32 -15.37
CA LEU A 278 22.70 -0.41 -14.32
C LEU A 278 23.20 0.15 -12.98
N ILE A 279 24.42 -0.18 -12.57
CA ILE A 279 25.01 0.28 -11.31
C ILE A 279 25.35 1.77 -11.40
N GLY A 280 25.97 2.21 -12.49
CA GLY A 280 26.34 3.61 -12.70
C GLY A 280 25.12 4.52 -12.77
N ALA A 281 24.09 4.16 -13.53
CA ALA A 281 22.82 4.89 -13.56
C ALA A 281 22.13 4.84 -12.18
N GLY A 282 22.13 3.68 -11.52
CA GLY A 282 21.55 3.48 -10.20
C GLY A 282 22.13 4.42 -9.14
N ILE A 283 23.45 4.42 -8.97
CA ILE A 283 24.15 5.28 -8.01
C ILE A 283 23.96 6.77 -8.35
N CYS A 284 24.07 7.13 -9.64
CA CYS A 284 23.89 8.51 -10.08
C CYS A 284 22.49 9.04 -9.76
N LEU A 285 21.44 8.28 -10.07
CA LEU A 285 20.06 8.67 -9.84
C LEU A 285 19.73 8.76 -8.34
N VAL A 286 20.20 7.81 -7.52
CA VAL A 286 20.06 7.89 -6.05
C VAL A 286 20.76 9.14 -5.52
N PHE A 287 21.99 9.41 -5.96
CA PHE A 287 22.75 10.58 -5.51
C PHE A 287 22.04 11.89 -5.88
N VAL A 288 21.58 12.05 -7.12
CA VAL A 288 20.85 13.26 -7.54
C VAL A 288 19.53 13.39 -6.78
N GLY A 289 18.79 12.30 -6.59
CA GLY A 289 17.55 12.30 -5.81
C GLY A 289 17.77 12.75 -4.37
N LEU A 290 18.80 12.25 -3.69
CA LEU A 290 19.18 12.67 -2.33
C LEU A 290 19.75 14.09 -2.27
N ALA A 291 20.47 14.53 -3.30
CA ALA A 291 20.99 15.89 -3.38
C ALA A 291 19.84 16.93 -3.46
N LEU A 292 18.76 16.62 -4.18
CA LEU A 292 17.55 17.46 -4.22
C LEU A 292 16.85 17.58 -2.86
N THR A 293 17.05 16.62 -1.96
CA THR A 293 16.52 16.68 -0.60
C THR A 293 17.49 17.36 0.37
N GLY A 294 18.64 17.87 -0.10
CA GLY A 294 19.69 18.38 0.78
C GLY A 294 20.23 17.31 1.73
N PHE A 295 20.18 16.03 1.34
CA PHE A 295 20.49 14.86 2.18
C PHE A 295 19.62 14.70 3.43
N SER A 296 18.55 15.48 3.58
CA SER A 296 17.50 15.24 4.58
C SER A 296 16.29 14.63 3.87
N VAL A 297 15.93 13.39 4.22
CA VAL A 297 14.82 12.68 3.56
C VAL A 297 13.47 13.34 3.81
N VAL A 298 13.33 14.00 4.97
CA VAL A 298 12.04 14.54 5.46
C VAL A 298 11.98 16.06 5.36
N ASP A 299 13.04 16.78 5.71
CA ASP A 299 13.06 18.25 5.84
C ASP A 299 13.81 18.95 4.69
N GLY A 300 13.97 18.25 3.56
CA GLY A 300 14.66 18.76 2.38
C GLY A 300 13.85 19.78 1.57
N PRO A 301 14.47 20.55 0.66
CA PRO A 301 13.76 21.47 -0.24
C PRO A 301 12.71 20.78 -1.10
N ILE A 302 13.01 19.55 -1.54
CA ILE A 302 12.07 18.65 -2.19
C ILE A 302 12.14 17.30 -1.45
N PRO A 303 11.32 17.06 -0.41
CA PRO A 303 11.39 15.84 0.37
C PRO A 303 10.98 14.62 -0.47
N ILE A 304 11.42 13.43 -0.06
CA ILE A 304 10.99 12.19 -0.69
C ILE A 304 9.52 11.97 -0.33
N ASN A 305 8.63 12.16 -1.29
CA ASN A 305 7.19 12.12 -1.07
C ASN A 305 6.50 11.30 -2.17
N LYS A 306 5.96 10.15 -1.78
CA LYS A 306 5.21 9.26 -2.68
C LYS A 306 3.84 9.82 -3.05
N GLN A 307 3.15 10.45 -2.11
CA GLN A 307 1.78 10.96 -2.31
C GLN A 307 1.73 12.00 -3.44
N MET A 308 2.78 12.81 -3.56
CA MET A 308 2.92 13.86 -4.57
C MET A 308 3.81 13.46 -5.74
N TRP A 309 4.35 12.23 -5.74
CA TRP A 309 5.34 11.78 -6.73
C TRP A 309 6.49 12.77 -6.91
N SER A 310 7.08 13.24 -5.79
CA SER A 310 8.09 14.30 -5.83
C SER A 310 9.27 13.93 -6.73
N LEU A 311 9.92 14.94 -7.32
CA LEU A 311 11.05 14.70 -8.24
C LEU A 311 12.19 13.91 -7.56
N SER A 312 12.47 14.21 -6.29
CA SER A 312 13.46 13.48 -5.49
C SER A 312 13.05 12.02 -5.26
N PHE A 313 11.77 11.74 -5.02
CA PHE A 313 11.24 10.38 -4.92
C PHE A 313 11.43 9.61 -6.22
N VAL A 314 11.01 10.16 -7.36
CA VAL A 314 11.12 9.48 -8.66
C VAL A 314 12.57 9.13 -8.99
N LEU A 315 13.50 10.07 -8.80
CA LEU A 315 14.92 9.85 -9.10
C LEU A 315 15.55 8.81 -8.16
N THR A 316 15.32 8.93 -6.85
CA THR A 316 15.85 7.99 -5.87
C THR A 316 15.34 6.58 -6.14
N VAL A 317 14.03 6.41 -6.35
CA VAL A 317 13.42 5.09 -6.57
C VAL A 317 13.79 4.51 -7.95
N ALA A 318 13.98 5.33 -8.98
CA ALA A 318 14.51 4.88 -10.27
C ALA A 318 15.94 4.33 -10.15
N GLY A 319 16.75 4.97 -9.30
CA GLY A 319 18.09 4.50 -8.99
C GLY A 319 18.08 3.16 -8.26
N LEU A 320 17.22 3.01 -7.25
CA LEU A 320 17.01 1.74 -6.53
C LEU A 320 16.49 0.62 -7.45
N ALA A 321 15.60 0.94 -8.40
CA ALA A 321 15.11 -0.01 -9.40
C ALA A 321 16.25 -0.50 -10.30
N SER A 322 17.13 0.42 -10.74
CA SER A 322 18.30 0.10 -11.57
C SER A 322 19.30 -0.81 -10.84
N LEU A 323 19.58 -0.52 -9.55
CA LEU A 323 20.45 -1.35 -8.71
C LEU A 323 19.83 -2.74 -8.45
N SER A 324 18.53 -2.79 -8.18
CA SER A 324 17.80 -4.04 -7.99
C SER A 324 17.83 -4.90 -9.25
N LEU A 325 17.66 -4.30 -10.44
CA LEU A 325 17.81 -5.02 -11.70
C LEU A 325 19.26 -5.49 -11.93
N ALA A 326 20.27 -4.72 -11.51
CA ALA A 326 21.67 -5.14 -11.61
C ALA A 326 21.94 -6.42 -10.79
N LEU A 327 21.39 -6.48 -9.57
CA LEU A 327 21.47 -7.66 -8.71
C LEU A 327 20.76 -8.87 -9.33
N LEU A 328 19.55 -8.69 -9.85
CA LEU A 328 18.81 -9.78 -10.51
C LEU A 328 19.51 -10.24 -11.80
N TYR A 329 20.05 -9.33 -12.60
CA TYR A 329 20.84 -9.69 -13.79
C TYR A 329 22.08 -10.51 -13.39
N ALA A 330 22.78 -10.10 -12.34
CA ALA A 330 23.93 -10.85 -11.84
C ALA A 330 23.53 -12.25 -11.37
N ALA A 331 22.47 -12.37 -10.57
CA ALA A 331 22.02 -13.63 -9.99
C ALA A 331 21.43 -14.61 -11.01
N VAL A 332 20.60 -14.13 -11.94
CA VAL A 332 19.82 -14.97 -12.86
C VAL A 332 20.57 -15.19 -14.18
N ASP A 333 20.95 -14.12 -14.86
CA ASP A 333 21.47 -14.22 -16.24
C ASP A 333 23.00 -14.36 -16.31
N LYS A 334 23.75 -13.77 -15.37
CA LYS A 334 25.23 -13.80 -15.40
C LYS A 334 25.82 -15.01 -14.68
N PHE A 335 25.45 -15.21 -13.42
CA PHE A 335 26.01 -16.27 -12.58
C PHE A 335 25.10 -17.50 -12.48
N ALA A 336 23.85 -17.42 -12.98
CA ALA A 336 22.87 -18.49 -12.94
C ALA A 336 22.71 -19.14 -11.55
N ILE A 337 22.88 -18.34 -10.49
CA ILE A 337 22.70 -18.75 -9.09
C ILE A 337 21.23 -19.14 -8.85
N TRP A 338 20.32 -18.49 -9.57
CA TRP A 338 18.89 -18.70 -9.45
C TRP A 338 18.22 -18.72 -10.83
N SER A 339 17.35 -19.71 -11.05
CA SER A 339 16.61 -19.90 -12.31
C SER A 339 15.50 -18.87 -12.54
N GLY A 340 15.21 -18.02 -11.55
CA GLY A 340 14.12 -17.04 -11.60
C GLY A 340 12.75 -17.56 -11.18
N MET A 341 12.60 -18.85 -10.87
CA MET A 341 11.35 -19.42 -10.36
C MET A 341 11.15 -19.12 -8.86
N PRO A 342 9.91 -18.81 -8.42
CA PRO A 342 8.65 -18.82 -9.18
C PRO A 342 8.29 -17.49 -9.86
N PHE A 343 9.08 -16.43 -9.65
CA PHE A 343 8.68 -15.08 -10.04
C PHE A 343 8.68 -14.84 -11.55
N MET A 344 9.51 -15.54 -12.32
CA MET A 344 9.53 -15.44 -13.78
C MET A 344 8.13 -15.64 -14.39
N GLN A 345 7.39 -16.67 -13.95
CA GLN A 345 6.05 -16.99 -14.43
C GLN A 345 5.04 -15.86 -14.10
N ASN A 346 5.16 -15.30 -12.90
CA ASN A 346 4.34 -14.17 -12.46
C ASN A 346 4.56 -12.95 -13.35
N GLY A 347 5.82 -12.65 -13.69
CA GLY A 347 6.17 -11.50 -14.52
C GLY A 347 5.68 -11.59 -15.96
N MET A 348 5.65 -12.81 -16.52
CA MET A 348 5.07 -13.05 -17.85
C MET A 348 3.59 -12.71 -17.92
N ASN A 349 2.86 -12.85 -16.81
CA ASN A 349 1.41 -12.67 -16.73
C ASN A 349 0.99 -11.57 -15.74
N ALA A 350 1.85 -10.59 -15.48
CA ALA A 350 1.69 -9.63 -14.38
C ALA A 350 0.32 -8.90 -14.36
N ILE A 351 -0.14 -8.39 -15.51
CA ILE A 351 -1.44 -7.67 -15.58
C ILE A 351 -2.61 -8.60 -15.23
N ALA A 352 -2.58 -9.84 -15.73
CA ALA A 352 -3.63 -10.81 -15.43
C ALA A 352 -3.63 -11.18 -13.95
N LEU A 353 -2.45 -11.36 -13.35
CA LEU A 353 -2.32 -11.68 -11.92
C LEU A 353 -2.86 -10.55 -11.03
N TYR A 354 -2.52 -9.30 -11.36
CA TYR A 354 -3.00 -8.13 -10.62
C TYR A 354 -4.50 -7.89 -10.78
N ALA A 355 -5.01 -7.91 -12.01
CA ALA A 355 -6.45 -7.74 -12.23
C ALA A 355 -7.24 -8.88 -11.56
N ALA A 356 -6.75 -10.11 -11.62
CA ALA A 356 -7.38 -11.24 -10.95
C ALA A 356 -7.37 -11.08 -9.43
N SER A 357 -6.27 -10.63 -8.81
CA SER A 357 -6.23 -10.46 -7.35
C SER A 357 -7.24 -9.41 -6.88
N GLU A 358 -7.32 -8.27 -7.57
CA GLU A 358 -8.25 -7.19 -7.20
C GLU A 358 -9.71 -7.60 -7.39
N VAL A 359 -10.02 -8.29 -8.51
CA VAL A 359 -11.37 -8.84 -8.75
C VAL A 359 -11.71 -9.91 -7.73
N VAL A 360 -10.79 -10.82 -7.41
CA VAL A 360 -11.03 -11.88 -6.41
C VAL A 360 -11.28 -11.28 -5.04
N VAL A 361 -10.51 -10.27 -4.61
CA VAL A 361 -10.75 -9.57 -3.34
C VAL A 361 -12.14 -8.93 -3.34
N THR A 362 -12.50 -8.25 -4.42
CA THR A 362 -13.81 -7.59 -4.58
C THR A 362 -14.96 -8.60 -4.63
N CYS A 363 -14.81 -9.72 -5.33
CA CYS A 363 -15.81 -10.77 -5.40
C CYS A 363 -15.92 -11.56 -4.11
N ALA A 364 -14.82 -11.78 -3.38
CA ALA A 364 -14.82 -12.45 -2.09
C ALA A 364 -15.56 -11.61 -1.05
N THR A 365 -15.34 -10.30 -1.03
CA THR A 365 -16.10 -9.38 -0.15
C THR A 365 -17.58 -9.32 -0.54
N HIS A 366 -17.93 -9.38 -1.83
CA HIS A 366 -19.34 -9.37 -2.28
C HIS A 366 -20.08 -10.72 -2.15
N SER A 367 -19.42 -11.86 -2.38
CA SER A 367 -20.05 -13.20 -2.28
C SER A 367 -20.29 -13.61 -0.82
N CYS A 368 -19.54 -13.04 0.12
CA CYS A 368 -19.86 -13.14 1.56
C CYS A 368 -21.16 -12.40 1.93
N ASN A 369 -21.73 -11.58 1.04
CA ASN A 369 -22.95 -10.83 1.30
C ASN A 369 -24.23 -11.48 0.73
N THR A 370 -24.14 -12.65 0.06
CA THR A 370 -25.30 -13.28 -0.62
C THR A 370 -25.64 -14.71 -0.17
N SER A 371 -24.91 -15.28 0.77
CA SER A 371 -25.30 -16.52 1.44
C SER A 371 -24.65 -16.54 2.81
N GLY A 372 -25.46 -16.67 3.87
CA GLY A 372 -25.10 -16.54 5.29
C GLY A 372 -24.13 -17.59 5.84
N ILE A 373 -23.00 -17.79 5.16
CA ILE A 373 -21.83 -18.52 5.62
C ILE A 373 -20.66 -17.55 5.48
N ASN A 374 -20.38 -16.82 6.57
CA ASN A 374 -19.14 -16.07 6.71
C ASN A 374 -17.98 -17.08 6.82
N ILE A 375 -17.34 -17.36 5.70
CA ILE A 375 -15.96 -17.84 5.73
C ILE A 375 -15.09 -16.59 5.83
N SER A 376 -14.90 -16.08 7.05
CA SER A 376 -13.75 -15.25 7.34
C SER A 376 -12.54 -16.04 6.87
N PHE A 377 -11.77 -15.57 5.90
CA PHE A 377 -10.51 -16.22 5.53
C PHE A 377 -9.49 -15.94 6.65
N PRO A 378 -9.20 -16.88 7.57
CA PRO A 378 -8.14 -16.75 8.56
C PRO A 378 -6.84 -17.31 7.97
N TYR A 379 -6.72 -17.34 6.64
CA TYR A 379 -5.74 -18.16 5.92
C TYR A 379 -4.91 -17.34 4.93
N THR A 380 -4.03 -16.50 5.46
CA THR A 380 -2.73 -16.23 4.83
C THR A 380 -1.55 -16.79 5.64
N TYR A 381 -1.81 -17.52 6.74
CA TYR A 381 -0.80 -18.28 7.48
C TYR A 381 -0.66 -19.76 7.06
N LYS A 382 -1.38 -20.24 6.04
CA LYS A 382 -1.32 -21.67 5.60
C LYS A 382 -0.63 -21.93 4.26
N PHE A 383 0.09 -20.98 3.66
CA PHE A 383 0.92 -21.27 2.49
C PHE A 383 2.36 -21.69 2.83
N CYS A 384 2.69 -21.84 4.12
CA CYS A 384 4.00 -22.29 4.60
C CYS A 384 3.91 -23.57 5.45
N ARG A 385 3.14 -24.57 4.99
CA ARG A 385 3.05 -25.89 5.64
C ARG A 385 3.13 -27.06 4.64
N LEU A 386 4.01 -26.92 3.65
CA LEU A 386 4.37 -28.00 2.74
C LEU A 386 5.88 -28.27 2.71
N THR A 387 6.58 -28.07 3.83
CA THR A 387 7.92 -28.65 4.08
C THR A 387 8.25 -28.59 5.57
N SER A 388 7.75 -29.54 6.36
CA SER A 388 8.46 -30.06 7.56
C SER A 388 7.56 -31.06 8.29
N SER A 389 7.95 -32.30 8.16
CA SER A 389 7.54 -33.47 8.91
C SER A 389 7.74 -33.30 10.43
N HIS A 390 6.73 -33.77 11.16
CA HIS A 390 6.76 -34.41 12.49
C HIS A 390 7.44 -33.76 13.71
N THR A 391 6.78 -34.00 14.85
CA THR A 391 7.23 -33.96 16.26
C THR A 391 7.50 -32.60 16.90
N ALA A 392 6.56 -32.15 17.76
CA ALA A 392 6.71 -32.18 19.22
C ALA A 392 5.71 -31.21 19.86
N ILE A 393 4.75 -31.79 20.59
CA ILE A 393 3.89 -31.12 21.55
C ILE A 393 4.71 -30.95 22.83
N THR A 394 4.95 -29.72 23.28
CA THR A 394 5.28 -29.43 24.69
C THR A 394 4.86 -28.02 25.08
N SER A 395 3.90 -27.98 26.01
CA SER A 395 3.60 -26.96 27.02
C SER A 395 4.53 -25.73 27.09
N HIS A 396 4.01 -24.55 26.80
CA HIS A 396 4.54 -23.29 27.34
C HIS A 396 3.45 -22.54 28.12
N LYS A 397 3.69 -22.41 29.44
CA LYS A 397 2.95 -21.57 30.39
C LYS A 397 2.94 -20.12 29.89
N HIS A 398 1.76 -19.50 29.81
CA HIS A 398 1.63 -18.07 29.52
C HIS A 398 2.24 -17.24 30.66
N PHE A 399 3.25 -16.45 30.32
CA PHE A 399 3.86 -15.45 31.18
C PHE A 399 3.18 -14.10 30.90
N ILE A 400 2.48 -13.55 31.90
CA ILE A 400 1.89 -12.22 31.84
C ILE A 400 3.04 -11.20 31.88
N ARG A 401 3.20 -10.40 30.81
CA ARG A 401 4.22 -9.35 30.73
C ARG A 401 3.56 -7.98 30.90
N THR A 402 3.70 -7.39 32.08
CA THR A 402 3.48 -5.96 32.31
C THR A 402 4.60 -5.18 31.60
N LEU A 403 4.24 -4.22 30.76
CA LEU A 403 5.21 -3.39 30.03
C LEU A 403 5.73 -2.27 30.95
N PRO A 404 7.05 -2.13 31.15
CA PRO A 404 7.62 -0.99 31.86
C PRO A 404 7.64 0.24 30.94
N LEU A 405 7.32 1.41 31.49
CA LEU A 405 7.18 2.68 30.73
C LEU A 405 8.26 3.67 31.17
N GLU A 406 9.01 4.19 30.20
CA GLU A 406 9.96 5.29 30.39
C GLU A 406 9.27 6.66 30.21
N PRO A 407 9.73 7.71 30.91
CA PRO A 407 9.11 9.03 30.85
C PRO A 407 9.52 9.83 29.58
N PRO A 408 8.59 10.52 28.91
CA PRO A 408 8.88 11.30 27.70
C PRO A 408 9.46 12.70 27.97
N THR A 409 10.41 13.11 27.13
CA THR A 409 11.28 14.30 27.26
C THR A 409 10.86 15.53 26.41
N ARG A 410 9.58 15.71 26.07
CA ARG A 410 9.14 16.88 25.28
C ARG A 410 7.99 17.66 25.95
N PRO A 411 7.99 19.01 25.92
CA PRO A 411 6.90 19.83 26.43
C PRO A 411 5.69 19.82 25.48
N TRP A 412 4.48 19.77 26.06
CA TRP A 412 3.21 19.50 25.38
C TRP A 412 2.42 20.79 25.03
N PRO A 413 1.64 20.82 23.94
CA PRO A 413 0.81 21.98 23.57
C PRO A 413 -0.43 22.15 24.48
N GLN A 414 -0.92 23.39 24.58
CA GLN A 414 -2.02 23.79 25.48
C GLN A 414 -3.38 23.18 25.09
N LEU A 415 -4.11 22.67 26.09
CA LEU A 415 -5.48 22.16 25.98
C LEU A 415 -6.47 23.26 25.57
N GLN A 416 -7.32 22.98 24.59
CA GLN A 416 -8.49 23.80 24.28
C GLN A 416 -9.67 23.32 25.13
N ALA A 417 -10.25 24.19 25.96
CA ALA A 417 -11.33 23.82 26.88
C ALA A 417 -12.68 23.71 26.16
N LEU A 418 -13.48 22.70 26.52
CA LEU A 418 -14.88 22.58 26.10
C LEU A 418 -15.76 23.66 26.77
N PRO A 419 -16.91 24.03 26.19
CA PRO A 419 -17.83 25.01 26.77
C PRO A 419 -18.34 24.55 28.16
N ARG A 420 -18.30 25.46 29.15
CA ARG A 420 -18.79 25.19 30.52
C ARG A 420 -20.30 24.98 30.55
N ASP A 421 -20.74 23.95 31.28
CA ASP A 421 -22.14 23.63 31.54
C ASP A 421 -22.50 24.04 32.99
N ALA A 422 -23.73 24.49 33.23
CA ALA A 422 -24.19 24.88 34.57
C ALA A 422 -24.29 23.70 35.56
N ARG A 423 -24.20 22.46 35.07
CA ARG A 423 -24.15 21.22 35.86
C ARG A 423 -22.75 20.90 36.41
N ASP A 424 -21.71 21.65 36.03
CA ASP A 424 -20.31 21.45 36.41
C ASP A 424 -19.97 22.03 37.81
N ALA A 425 -20.86 21.92 38.80
CA ALA A 425 -20.61 22.45 40.15
C ALA A 425 -19.47 21.70 40.89
N ASP A 426 -19.20 20.45 40.47
CA ASP A 426 -18.07 19.63 40.89
C ASP A 426 -17.27 19.25 39.63
N VAL A 427 -16.13 19.89 39.40
CA VAL A 427 -15.40 19.77 38.12
C VAL A 427 -14.47 18.57 38.18
N ARG A 428 -14.75 17.53 37.38
CA ARG A 428 -13.82 16.43 37.12
C ARG A 428 -13.14 16.61 35.76
N VAL A 429 -11.81 16.66 35.77
CA VAL A 429 -10.99 16.73 34.55
C VAL A 429 -10.49 15.33 34.22
N VAL A 430 -10.78 14.87 33.00
CA VAL A 430 -10.26 13.61 32.45
C VAL A 430 -9.45 13.93 31.21
N LEU A 431 -8.19 13.48 31.18
CA LEU A 431 -7.27 13.71 30.10
C LEU A 431 -7.32 12.52 29.13
N ILE A 432 -7.74 12.74 27.90
CA ILE A 432 -7.72 11.72 26.86
C ILE A 432 -6.78 12.16 25.76
N ARG A 433 -5.76 11.35 25.49
CA ARG A 433 -4.92 11.56 24.31
C ARG A 433 -5.64 10.97 23.10
N ALA A 434 -6.21 11.86 22.29
CA ALA A 434 -6.67 11.49 20.96
C ALA A 434 -5.47 11.14 20.06
N VAL A 435 -5.53 10.01 19.37
CA VAL A 435 -4.50 9.61 18.39
C VAL A 435 -4.86 10.25 17.05
N LYS A 436 -4.33 11.45 16.79
CA LYS A 436 -4.69 12.28 15.62
C LYS A 436 -4.15 11.79 14.26
N ARG A 437 -3.20 10.85 14.21
CA ARG A 437 -2.60 10.35 12.96
C ARG A 437 -2.49 8.83 12.96
N ARG A 438 -2.80 8.21 11.81
CA ARG A 438 -2.67 6.77 11.57
C ARG A 438 -1.38 6.39 10.86
N MET A 439 -0.87 5.22 11.21
CA MET A 439 0.15 4.46 10.45
C MET A 439 -0.46 3.43 9.46
N THR A 440 -1.79 3.30 9.37
CA THR A 440 -2.45 2.39 8.41
C THR A 440 -3.76 3.00 7.89
N GLY A 441 -3.84 3.20 6.58
CA GLY A 441 -4.84 3.98 5.83
C GLY A 441 -6.28 3.45 5.77
N GLN A 442 -6.84 3.00 6.88
CA GLN A 442 -8.31 2.95 7.11
C GLN A 442 -8.62 3.62 8.43
N PRO A 443 -9.77 4.26 8.67
CA PRO A 443 -10.15 4.72 10.00
C PRO A 443 -10.57 3.54 10.93
N LYS A 444 -9.65 2.78 11.55
CA LYS A 444 -10.01 1.98 12.76
C LYS A 444 -10.66 2.93 13.79
N THR A 445 -11.85 2.55 14.22
CA THR A 445 -12.77 3.34 15.05
C THR A 445 -12.34 3.51 16.51
N GLY A 446 -11.46 2.64 17.03
CA GLY A 446 -11.02 2.65 18.43
C GLY A 446 -10.12 3.82 18.86
N TYR A 447 -9.63 4.64 17.91
CA TYR A 447 -8.77 5.79 18.20
C TYR A 447 -9.50 7.14 18.18
N LEU A 448 -10.80 7.12 17.95
CA LEU A 448 -11.63 8.31 17.98
C LEU A 448 -12.43 8.33 19.28
N LEU A 449 -12.57 9.52 19.85
CA LEU A 449 -13.47 9.72 20.95
C LEU A 449 -14.86 9.98 20.38
N TRP A 450 -15.77 9.04 20.58
CA TRP A 450 -17.15 9.12 20.11
C TRP A 450 -17.99 10.02 21.02
N GLY A 451 -18.96 10.74 20.45
CA GLY A 451 -19.87 11.60 21.22
C GLY A 451 -20.62 10.85 22.33
N ALA A 452 -21.01 9.60 22.09
CA ALA A 452 -21.62 8.73 23.10
C ALA A 452 -20.71 8.50 24.33
N ALA A 453 -19.38 8.44 24.15
CA ALA A 453 -18.44 8.30 25.26
C ALA A 453 -18.52 9.49 26.22
N VAL A 454 -18.71 10.69 25.66
CA VAL A 454 -18.80 11.95 26.40
C VAL A 454 -20.11 12.03 27.17
N ILE A 455 -21.23 11.62 26.56
CA ILE A 455 -22.54 11.53 27.24
C ILE A 455 -22.45 10.57 28.41
N LEU A 456 -21.97 9.35 28.16
CA LEU A 456 -21.92 8.30 29.16
C LEU A 456 -21.00 8.71 30.31
N ALA A 457 -19.85 9.33 30.03
CA ALA A 457 -18.96 9.87 31.04
C ALA A 457 -19.63 10.93 31.92
N ARG A 458 -20.40 11.86 31.34
CA ARG A 458 -21.17 12.86 32.09
C ARG A 458 -22.25 12.20 32.95
N TRP A 459 -22.98 11.23 32.40
CA TRP A 459 -23.99 10.48 33.13
C TRP A 459 -23.38 9.74 34.33
N ILE A 460 -22.26 9.05 34.14
CA ILE A 460 -21.53 8.36 35.22
C ILE A 460 -21.12 9.35 36.32
N HIS A 461 -20.65 10.54 35.95
CA HIS A 461 -20.25 11.57 36.91
C HIS A 461 -21.43 12.11 37.73
N LEU A 462 -22.57 12.34 37.07
CA LEU A 462 -23.81 12.79 37.71
C LEU A 462 -24.43 11.71 38.62
N HIS A 463 -24.27 10.44 38.26
CA HIS A 463 -24.81 9.28 38.97
C HIS A 463 -23.71 8.44 39.66
N ARG A 464 -22.66 9.10 40.14
CA ARG A 464 -21.47 8.47 40.72
C ARG A 464 -21.77 7.56 41.91
N GLU A 465 -22.84 7.83 42.64
CA GLU A 465 -23.36 6.99 43.73
C GLU A 465 -23.70 5.57 43.29
N LEU A 466 -24.02 5.35 42.00
CA LEU A 466 -24.29 4.02 41.46
C LEU A 466 -23.04 3.16 41.31
N PHE A 467 -21.87 3.79 41.24
CA PHE A 467 -20.58 3.13 41.01
C PHE A 467 -19.79 2.88 42.30
N ASP A 468 -20.21 3.48 43.42
CA ASP A 468 -19.52 3.37 44.69
C ASP A 468 -19.44 1.91 45.20
N GLY A 469 -18.23 1.48 45.54
CA GLY A 469 -17.94 0.12 46.00
C GLY A 469 -18.15 -1.00 44.95
N LYS A 470 -18.56 -0.67 43.72
CA LYS A 470 -18.82 -1.65 42.65
C LYS A 470 -17.54 -2.01 41.88
N SER A 471 -17.57 -3.16 41.22
CA SER A 471 -16.61 -3.45 40.14
C SER A 471 -17.22 -3.00 38.82
N VAL A 472 -16.44 -2.52 37.87
CA VAL A 472 -16.92 -2.01 36.57
C VAL A 472 -16.20 -2.74 35.45
N LEU A 473 -16.94 -3.18 34.43
CA LEU A 473 -16.38 -3.68 33.19
C LEU A 473 -16.85 -2.79 32.05
N GLU A 474 -15.91 -2.20 31.31
CA GLU A 474 -16.22 -1.51 30.06
C GLU A 474 -15.83 -2.38 28.87
N VAL A 475 -16.78 -2.57 27.96
CA VAL A 475 -16.61 -3.36 26.73
C VAL A 475 -16.53 -2.43 25.54
N GLY A 476 -15.47 -2.57 24.74
CA GLY A 476 -15.22 -1.68 23.60
C GLY A 476 -14.80 -0.28 24.04
N SER A 477 -13.85 -0.21 24.97
CA SER A 477 -13.41 1.03 25.62
C SER A 477 -12.81 2.06 24.65
N GLY A 478 -12.23 1.64 23.51
CA GLY A 478 -11.54 2.56 22.61
C GLY A 478 -10.45 3.35 23.34
N LEU A 479 -10.62 4.66 23.47
CA LEU A 479 -9.71 5.53 24.23
C LEU A 479 -10.00 5.58 25.75
N GLY A 480 -11.11 5.02 26.23
CA GLY A 480 -11.38 4.74 27.64
C GLY A 480 -12.07 5.83 28.45
N LEU A 481 -12.65 6.86 27.82
CA LEU A 481 -13.20 8.02 28.56
C LEU A 481 -14.23 7.62 29.63
N SER A 482 -15.24 6.84 29.28
CA SER A 482 -16.34 6.52 30.20
C SER A 482 -15.85 5.58 31.31
N GLY A 483 -15.06 4.57 30.98
CA GLY A 483 -14.43 3.69 31.94
C GLY A 483 -13.46 4.37 32.91
N ILE A 484 -12.67 5.36 32.46
CA ILE A 484 -11.79 6.16 33.32
C ILE A 484 -12.61 6.98 34.32
N VAL A 485 -13.73 7.58 33.88
CA VAL A 485 -14.62 8.31 34.79
C VAL A 485 -15.24 7.39 35.84
N ALA A 486 -15.70 6.20 35.44
CA ALA A 486 -16.25 5.21 36.35
C ALA A 486 -15.19 4.65 37.33
N GLY A 487 -13.96 4.44 36.86
CA GLY A 487 -12.84 4.00 37.71
C GLY A 487 -12.50 4.94 38.84
N ALA A 488 -12.80 6.22 38.70
CA ALA A 488 -12.59 7.19 39.77
C ALA A 488 -13.77 7.29 40.76
N TYR A 489 -14.75 6.37 40.68
CA TYR A 489 -15.83 6.18 41.67
C TYR A 489 -15.98 4.72 42.12
N SER A 490 -15.50 3.77 41.32
CA SER A 490 -15.65 2.36 41.59
C SER A 490 -14.47 1.77 42.37
N ARG A 491 -14.68 0.57 42.94
CA ARG A 491 -13.64 -0.17 43.64
C ARG A 491 -12.61 -0.77 42.68
N ARG A 492 -13.05 -1.19 41.50
CA ARG A 492 -12.22 -1.85 40.48
C ARG A 492 -12.84 -1.64 39.12
N THR A 493 -12.06 -1.21 38.14
CA THR A 493 -12.51 -1.09 36.75
C THR A 493 -11.65 -1.94 35.82
N ILE A 494 -12.28 -2.63 34.87
CA ILE A 494 -11.63 -3.37 33.80
C ILE A 494 -12.09 -2.75 32.49
N LEU A 495 -11.14 -2.24 31.70
CA LEU A 495 -11.38 -1.63 30.40
C LEU A 495 -10.94 -2.61 29.33
N THR A 496 -11.79 -2.83 28.32
CA THR A 496 -11.52 -3.87 27.34
C THR A 496 -11.74 -3.42 25.91
N ASP A 497 -10.88 -3.92 25.02
CA ASP A 497 -11.00 -3.71 23.59
C ASP A 497 -10.44 -4.94 22.85
N TYR A 498 -10.77 -5.06 21.56
CA TYR A 498 -10.31 -6.14 20.70
C TYR A 498 -8.93 -5.86 20.12
N GLN A 499 -8.63 -4.60 19.75
CA GLN A 499 -7.41 -4.32 18.99
C GLN A 499 -6.22 -4.04 19.90
N GLN A 500 -5.12 -4.77 19.70
CA GLN A 500 -3.92 -4.64 20.53
C GLN A 500 -3.32 -3.23 20.57
N ASP A 501 -3.38 -2.49 19.46
CA ASP A 501 -2.86 -1.12 19.43
C ASP A 501 -3.80 -0.15 20.16
N THR A 502 -5.11 -0.37 20.09
CA THR A 502 -6.12 0.37 20.87
C THR A 502 -5.90 0.15 22.36
N LEU A 503 -5.63 -1.09 22.78
CA LEU A 503 -5.29 -1.42 24.17
C LEU A 503 -4.04 -0.68 24.68
N LYS A 504 -3.03 -0.46 23.83
CA LYS A 504 -1.84 0.35 24.19
C LYS A 504 -2.20 1.81 24.44
N ALA A 505 -3.01 2.41 23.55
CA ALA A 505 -3.47 3.79 23.71
C ALA A 505 -4.40 3.95 24.93
N LEU A 506 -5.28 2.98 25.15
CA LEU A 506 -6.17 2.89 26.30
C LEU A 506 -5.37 2.82 27.61
N ALA A 507 -4.38 1.92 27.69
CA ALA A 507 -3.49 1.81 28.86
C ALA A 507 -2.75 3.13 29.14
N TYR A 508 -2.29 3.82 28.10
CA TYR A 508 -1.68 5.14 28.24
C TYR A 508 -2.66 6.17 28.83
N ASN A 509 -3.91 6.21 28.36
CA ASN A 509 -4.92 7.12 28.89
C ASN A 509 -5.30 6.80 30.35
N VAL A 510 -5.37 5.53 30.73
CA VAL A 510 -5.59 5.11 32.12
C VAL A 510 -4.46 5.63 33.01
N MET A 511 -3.21 5.50 32.56
CA MET A 511 -2.06 6.02 33.29
C MET A 511 -2.02 7.53 33.39
N LEU A 512 -2.43 8.22 32.33
CA LEU A 512 -2.51 9.69 32.30
C LEU A 512 -3.44 10.24 33.38
N ASN A 513 -4.49 9.49 33.73
CA ASN A 513 -5.48 9.88 34.73
C ASN A 513 -5.25 9.25 36.11
N GLN A 514 -4.19 8.44 36.28
CA GLN A 514 -3.82 7.78 37.54
C GLN A 514 -4.99 7.09 38.24
N THR A 515 -5.90 6.47 37.46
CA THR A 515 -7.13 5.89 38.00
C THR A 515 -6.84 4.59 38.74
N MET A 516 -6.74 4.69 40.06
CA MET A 516 -6.48 3.55 40.97
C MET A 516 -7.51 2.44 40.74
N GLY A 517 -7.06 1.17 40.74
CA GLY A 517 -7.94 0.02 40.56
C GLY A 517 -8.47 -0.18 39.13
N THR A 518 -7.98 0.58 38.14
CA THR A 518 -8.33 0.40 36.72
C THR A 518 -7.29 -0.44 35.99
N THR A 519 -7.75 -1.44 35.24
CA THR A 519 -6.91 -2.38 34.47
C THR A 519 -7.38 -2.45 33.03
N VAL A 520 -6.47 -2.77 32.11
CA VAL A 520 -6.77 -2.89 30.66
C VAL A 520 -6.57 -4.34 30.23
N GLU A 521 -7.58 -4.93 29.61
CA GLU A 521 -7.56 -6.33 29.16
C GLU A 521 -8.05 -6.48 27.73
N HIS A 522 -7.54 -7.49 27.03
CA HIS A 522 -8.00 -7.83 25.68
C HIS A 522 -9.30 -8.63 25.78
N LEU A 523 -10.33 -8.23 25.02
CA LEU A 523 -11.61 -8.93 24.96
C LEU A 523 -12.08 -9.09 23.52
N ASP A 524 -12.32 -10.34 23.12
CA ASP A 524 -12.89 -10.71 21.83
C ASP A 524 -14.35 -11.13 22.02
N TRP A 525 -15.25 -10.43 21.34
CA TRP A 525 -16.69 -10.62 21.45
C TRP A 525 -17.14 -11.96 20.86
N ASP A 526 -16.39 -12.51 19.90
CA ASP A 526 -16.73 -13.78 19.24
C ASP A 526 -16.32 -15.00 20.07
N HIS A 527 -15.52 -14.80 21.13
CA HIS A 527 -14.94 -15.86 21.96
C HIS A 527 -15.07 -15.59 23.47
N LEU A 528 -16.18 -14.98 23.89
CA LEU A 528 -16.50 -14.67 25.29
C LEU A 528 -16.51 -15.90 26.22
N ASP A 529 -16.82 -17.07 25.67
CA ASP A 529 -16.84 -18.38 26.34
C ASP A 529 -15.45 -18.86 26.79
N LYS A 530 -14.38 -18.29 26.24
CA LYS A 530 -12.99 -18.71 26.51
C LYS A 530 -12.26 -17.83 27.51
N VAL A 531 -12.90 -16.81 28.08
CA VAL A 531 -12.22 -15.83 28.93
C VAL A 531 -12.35 -16.21 30.42
N PRO A 532 -11.34 -16.85 31.03
CA PRO A 532 -11.52 -17.58 32.29
C PRO A 532 -11.65 -16.66 33.51
N CYS A 533 -11.18 -15.42 33.42
CA CYS A 533 -11.25 -14.44 34.51
C CYS A 533 -12.65 -13.87 34.73
N TYR A 534 -13.58 -14.06 33.78
CA TYR A 534 -14.88 -13.43 33.87
C TYR A 534 -15.78 -14.15 34.87
N VAL A 535 -15.82 -15.48 34.95
CA VAL A 535 -16.81 -16.23 35.76
C VAL A 535 -16.87 -15.85 37.26
N GLU A 536 -15.79 -15.37 37.88
CA GLU A 536 -15.80 -14.92 39.29
C GLU A 536 -16.21 -13.45 39.50
N LEU A 537 -16.13 -12.60 38.47
CA LEU A 537 -16.46 -11.16 38.55
C LEU A 537 -17.97 -10.88 38.61
N TRP A 538 -18.84 -11.86 38.37
CA TRP A 538 -20.24 -11.64 37.96
C TRP A 538 -21.21 -11.36 39.12
N LYS A 539 -20.70 -11.18 40.34
CA LYS A 539 -21.54 -11.01 41.54
C LYS A 539 -21.78 -9.55 41.93
N SER A 540 -21.06 -8.58 41.34
CA SER A 540 -21.18 -7.15 41.74
C SER A 540 -20.67 -6.14 40.68
N VAL A 541 -20.77 -6.47 39.39
CA VAL A 541 -20.22 -5.64 38.30
C VAL A 541 -21.26 -4.76 37.63
N ALA A 542 -20.95 -3.47 37.44
CA ALA A 542 -21.63 -2.57 36.53
C ALA A 542 -20.99 -2.65 35.14
N TYR A 543 -21.79 -2.82 34.09
CA TYR A 543 -21.31 -2.93 32.72
C TYR A 543 -21.48 -1.60 32.00
N LEU A 544 -20.41 -1.15 31.33
CA LEU A 544 -20.40 0.04 30.49
C LEU A 544 -20.16 -0.36 29.04
N VAL A 545 -20.99 0.16 28.16
CA VAL A 545 -20.88 -0.09 26.72
C VAL A 545 -21.11 1.22 26.02
N ASN A 546 -20.14 1.61 25.21
CA ASN A 546 -20.21 2.78 24.37
C ASN A 546 -20.31 2.31 22.92
N ALA A 547 -21.54 2.14 22.42
CA ALA A 547 -21.80 1.68 21.07
C ALA A 547 -22.36 2.82 20.21
N THR A 548 -21.79 3.03 19.03
CA THR A 548 -22.47 3.66 17.89
C THR A 548 -22.94 2.55 16.93
N GLY A 549 -23.98 2.82 16.14
CA GLY A 549 -24.83 1.86 15.42
C GLY A 549 -24.15 0.84 14.49
N HIS A 550 -22.85 0.95 14.24
CA HIS A 550 -22.10 0.04 13.37
C HIS A 550 -21.90 -1.39 13.90
N SER A 551 -22.19 -1.66 15.18
CA SER A 551 -22.08 -3.02 15.74
C SER A 551 -23.44 -3.70 16.00
N ARG A 552 -24.38 -3.67 15.03
CA ARG A 552 -25.63 -4.47 15.12
C ARG A 552 -25.39 -5.94 15.52
N PHE A 553 -24.25 -6.51 15.14
CA PHE A 553 -23.83 -7.87 15.51
C PHE A 553 -23.39 -7.99 16.98
N GLY A 554 -22.61 -7.02 17.48
CA GLY A 554 -22.14 -6.98 18.87
C GLY A 554 -23.27 -6.68 19.85
N VAL A 555 -24.14 -5.73 19.52
CA VAL A 555 -25.32 -5.36 20.32
C VAL A 555 -26.32 -6.52 20.41
N GLY A 556 -26.55 -7.28 19.32
CA GLY A 556 -27.43 -8.44 19.32
C GLY A 556 -26.93 -9.58 20.23
N ARG A 557 -25.64 -9.94 20.12
CA ARG A 557 -25.04 -11.01 20.92
C ARG A 557 -24.88 -10.60 22.39
N LEU A 558 -24.57 -9.34 22.65
CA LEU A 558 -24.52 -8.76 23.98
C LEU A 558 -25.91 -8.71 24.63
N ARG A 559 -26.96 -8.35 23.88
CA ARG A 559 -28.34 -8.39 24.35
C ARG A 559 -28.78 -9.81 24.76
N GLU A 560 -28.44 -10.83 23.96
CA GLU A 560 -28.72 -12.23 24.32
C GLU A 560 -28.05 -12.63 25.64
N LEU A 561 -26.82 -12.17 25.87
CA LEU A 561 -26.04 -12.41 27.09
C LEU A 561 -26.58 -11.65 28.31
N LEU A 562 -27.06 -10.42 28.12
CA LEU A 562 -27.60 -9.57 29.19
C LEU A 562 -29.05 -9.90 29.56
N LEU A 563 -29.80 -10.57 28.68
CA LEU A 563 -31.13 -11.09 28.98
C LEU A 563 -31.10 -12.45 29.70
N ALA A 564 -29.94 -13.12 29.76
CA ALA A 564 -29.75 -14.30 30.59
C ALA A 564 -29.66 -13.90 32.07
N PRO A 565 -30.36 -14.57 33.01
CA PRO A 565 -30.22 -14.27 34.44
C PRO A 565 -28.74 -14.36 34.86
N PRO A 566 -28.24 -13.47 35.73
CA PRO A 566 -28.96 -12.75 36.81
C PRO A 566 -29.20 -11.24 36.58
N PHE A 567 -29.27 -10.76 35.34
CA PHE A 567 -29.32 -9.33 35.04
C PHE A 567 -30.76 -8.78 34.85
N ASP A 568 -30.96 -7.51 35.22
CA ASP A 568 -32.10 -6.65 34.91
C ASP A 568 -31.60 -5.51 34.00
N THR A 569 -32.23 -5.31 32.85
CA THR A 569 -31.75 -4.36 31.83
C THR A 569 -32.79 -3.31 31.53
N THR A 570 -32.37 -2.04 31.50
CA THR A 570 -33.23 -0.91 31.11
C THR A 570 -32.56 -0.10 30.01
N ILE A 571 -33.30 0.13 28.93
CA ILE A 571 -32.86 0.91 27.78
C ILE A 571 -33.35 2.36 27.96
N VAL A 572 -32.43 3.32 27.90
CA VAL A 572 -32.74 4.75 27.96
C VAL A 572 -32.41 5.39 26.60
N PRO A 573 -33.41 5.89 25.85
CA PRO A 573 -33.16 6.59 24.59
C PRO A 573 -32.33 7.87 24.80
N VAL A 574 -31.33 8.12 23.95
CA VAL A 574 -30.44 9.28 24.08
C VAL A 574 -31.21 10.60 24.08
N GLU A 575 -32.27 10.69 23.30
CA GLU A 575 -33.18 11.84 23.21
C GLU A 575 -33.95 12.16 24.50
N THR A 576 -34.04 11.20 25.43
CA THR A 576 -34.71 11.39 26.74
C THR A 576 -33.78 11.96 27.80
N LEU A 577 -32.47 12.07 27.52
CA LEU A 577 -31.50 12.70 28.41
C LEU A 577 -31.64 14.23 28.37
N PRO A 578 -31.44 14.93 29.50
CA PRO A 578 -31.61 16.39 29.58
C PRO A 578 -30.82 17.20 28.54
N ASP A 579 -29.69 16.68 28.05
CA ASP A 579 -28.83 17.26 27.02
C ASP A 579 -28.73 16.43 25.74
N GLY A 580 -29.51 15.35 25.62
CA GLY A 580 -29.46 14.41 24.50
C GLY A 580 -29.65 15.08 23.13
N ARG A 581 -30.62 16.01 23.03
CA ARG A 581 -30.92 16.73 21.78
C ARG A 581 -29.76 17.61 21.30
N ARG A 582 -29.18 18.40 22.20
CA ARG A 582 -28.07 19.30 21.88
C ARG A 582 -26.81 18.55 21.46
N LEU A 583 -26.69 17.30 21.89
CA LEU A 583 -25.52 16.47 21.61
C LEU A 583 -25.70 15.65 20.33
N LEU A 584 -26.92 15.19 20.02
CA LEU A 584 -27.27 14.68 18.69
C LEU A 584 -26.93 15.72 17.59
N ASP A 585 -27.08 17.02 17.86
CA ASP A 585 -26.70 18.09 16.93
C ASP A 585 -25.18 18.27 16.73
N THR A 586 -24.34 17.69 17.62
CA THR A 586 -22.87 17.84 17.57
C THR A 586 -22.14 16.66 16.93
N VAL A 587 -22.85 15.61 16.54
CA VAL A 587 -22.25 14.40 15.95
C VAL A 587 -22.80 14.17 14.55
N TRP A 588 -21.91 13.93 13.60
CA TRP A 588 -22.23 13.72 12.19
C TRP A 588 -23.19 12.54 11.94
N ASP A 589 -23.14 11.51 12.79
CA ASP A 589 -24.01 10.32 12.71
C ASP A 589 -25.21 10.38 13.69
N ALA A 590 -25.87 11.54 13.77
CA ALA A 590 -26.97 11.82 14.70
C ALA A 590 -28.17 10.85 14.57
N GLU A 591 -28.41 10.27 13.39
CA GLU A 591 -29.46 9.25 13.20
C GLU A 591 -29.07 7.89 13.80
N GLU A 592 -27.78 7.55 13.87
CA GLU A 592 -27.30 6.29 14.47
C GLU A 592 -27.17 6.37 15.99
N LEU A 593 -26.86 7.55 16.54
CA LEU A 593 -26.82 7.81 17.99
C LEU A 593 -28.20 7.83 18.66
N ARG A 594 -29.29 7.78 17.89
CA ARG A 594 -30.65 7.66 18.45
C ARG A 594 -30.87 6.37 19.21
N TYR A 595 -29.99 5.37 19.07
CA TYR A 595 -30.19 4.05 19.65
C TYR A 595 -29.43 3.85 20.96
N GLU A 596 -30.23 3.83 22.04
CA GLU A 596 -30.15 3.00 23.24
C GLU A 596 -28.88 3.09 24.13
N HIS A 597 -28.98 3.80 25.27
CA HIS A 597 -28.12 3.52 26.42
C HIS A 597 -28.62 2.25 27.13
N TYR A 598 -27.72 1.28 27.33
CA TYR A 598 -28.00 0.10 28.14
C TYR A 598 -27.58 0.35 29.59
N THR A 599 -28.53 0.41 30.50
CA THR A 599 -28.25 0.31 31.93
C THR A 599 -28.50 -1.14 32.35
N ILE A 600 -27.45 -1.82 32.78
CA ILE A 600 -27.49 -3.22 33.21
C ILE A 600 -27.30 -3.24 34.73
N ARG A 601 -28.28 -3.78 35.45
CA ARG A 601 -28.26 -3.97 36.89
C ARG A 601 -28.26 -5.47 37.19
N LEU A 602 -27.53 -5.92 38.19
CA LEU A 602 -27.76 -7.26 38.75
C LEU A 602 -29.00 -7.19 39.66
N LYS A 603 -29.81 -8.26 39.67
CA LYS A 603 -30.81 -8.47 40.73
C LYS A 603 -30.18 -8.76 42.08
#